data_AF-A0A1W0WYG7-F1
#
_entry.id   AF-A0A1W0WYG7-F1
#
_cell.length_a   1.000
_cell.length_b   1.000
_cell.length_c   1.000
_cell.angle_alpha   90.00
_cell.angle_beta   90.00
_cell.angle_gamma   90.00
#
_symmetry.space_group_name_H-M   'P 1'
#
loop_
_entity.id
_entity.type
_entity.pdbx_description
1 polymer ?
#
loop_
_entity_poly.entity_id
_entity_poly.type
_entity_poly.pdbx_seq_one_letter_code
_entity_poly.pdbx_strand_id
1 'polypeptide(L)'
;MNPKNPIRVAIVGVGNCASSLVQGVEYYKDARDDQNVPGLMHVRFGKYHVSDIEFVMAFDVDAAKVGLDLSEAINASENNTIKICDVPLTNITVLRGPTLDGLGHYYRELIQESSAPTVDVVASLISAKVDVLVCYLPVGSENAARFYAQAAIDAGVAFVNALPVFIASEPEWAKKFQAAGIPIIGDDIKSQIGATITHRALVHLFEKRGVTLDRTYQLNVGGNMDFKNMLERDRLESKKISKTQAVTSNTSVKLPKRDIHVGPSDYVPWLDDRKFAFVRLEGRNFGDVPVSIEYKLEVWDSPNSAGVVIDAVRAAKIGLDRGIGGPLIAASSYFMKSPPEQFPDEVAHDKVEAFIRDNLIVTAEKAPALGIDLGTTNSCLGVFQHGKVDRPPTRNALEGYCFSIKQALDDDKLKDKIDASDRATITAKIEEMQKWMDTNSLSEKEEFEHKRRELEKIFNPIISKVYQGAGGAPTYVEGCFPGAGGQG
;
A
#
# COMPACT_ATOMS: atom_id res chain seq x y z
N MET A 1 11.84 6.89 26.40
CA MET A 1 10.63 7.42 25.72
C MET A 1 11.05 7.82 24.32
N ASN A 2 10.40 7.30 23.29
CA ASN A 2 10.68 7.72 21.92
C ASN A 2 10.37 9.23 21.78
N PRO A 3 11.14 10.00 20.99
CA PRO A 3 10.83 11.42 20.76
C PRO A 3 9.43 11.55 20.16
N LYS A 4 8.59 12.41 20.75
CA LYS A 4 7.24 12.69 20.26
C LYS A 4 7.34 13.43 18.92
N ASN A 5 6.68 12.92 17.87
CA ASN A 5 6.70 13.52 16.54
C ASN A 5 5.29 14.01 16.20
N PRO A 6 4.78 15.07 16.86
CA PRO A 6 3.38 15.44 16.76
C PRO A 6 2.97 15.76 15.31
N ILE A 7 1.77 15.32 14.96
CA ILE A 7 1.07 15.63 13.71
C ILE A 7 -0.13 16.48 14.09
N ARG A 8 -0.07 17.77 13.79
CA ARG A 8 -1.14 18.71 14.14
C ARG A 8 -2.24 18.62 13.10
N VAL A 9 -3.36 18.01 13.47
CA VAL A 9 -4.48 17.71 12.56
C VAL A 9 -5.62 18.70 12.76
N ALA A 10 -6.14 19.22 11.66
CA ALA A 10 -7.40 19.95 11.61
C ALA A 10 -8.48 19.13 10.88
N ILE A 11 -9.72 19.24 11.34
CA ILE A 11 -10.87 18.53 10.75
C ILE A 11 -11.85 19.52 10.14
N VAL A 12 -12.30 19.26 8.92
CA VAL A 12 -13.43 19.96 8.28
C VAL A 12 -14.64 19.03 8.22
N GLY A 13 -15.72 19.40 8.89
CA GLY A 13 -16.93 18.58 9.03
C GLY A 13 -16.80 17.59 10.17
N VAL A 14 -17.41 17.90 11.32
CA VAL A 14 -17.36 17.07 12.54
C VAL A 14 -18.51 16.05 12.52
N GLY A 15 -18.55 15.22 11.49
CA GLY A 15 -19.56 14.15 11.29
C GLY A 15 -19.20 12.81 11.96
N ASN A 16 -19.91 11.73 11.59
CA ASN A 16 -19.62 10.37 12.07
C ASN A 16 -18.18 9.90 11.76
N CYS A 17 -17.64 10.25 10.59
CA CYS A 17 -16.25 9.93 10.24
C CYS A 17 -15.25 10.63 11.16
N ALA A 18 -15.48 11.91 11.48
CA ALA A 18 -14.66 12.65 12.44
C ALA A 18 -14.77 12.04 13.85
N SER A 19 -15.98 11.68 14.29
CA SER A 19 -16.20 11.01 15.56
C SER A 19 -15.41 9.69 15.66
N SER A 20 -15.48 8.86 14.62
CA SER A 20 -14.74 7.59 14.57
C SER A 20 -13.22 7.79 14.52
N LEU A 21 -12.74 8.84 13.85
CA LEU A 21 -11.31 9.20 13.81
C LEU A 21 -10.80 9.63 15.19
N VAL A 22 -11.50 10.57 15.85
CA VAL A 22 -11.10 11.11 17.15
C VAL A 22 -11.11 10.00 18.21
N GLN A 23 -12.19 9.21 18.27
CA GLN A 23 -12.27 8.07 19.16
C GLN A 23 -11.21 7.01 18.82
N GLY A 24 -10.92 6.76 17.54
CA GLY A 24 -9.94 5.75 17.13
C GLY A 24 -8.51 6.11 17.55
N VAL A 25 -8.13 7.38 17.44
CA VAL A 25 -6.83 7.88 17.93
C VAL A 25 -6.73 7.74 19.45
N GLU A 26 -7.78 8.08 20.19
CA GLU A 26 -7.82 7.94 21.65
C GLU A 26 -7.76 6.46 22.08
N TYR A 27 -8.53 5.59 21.42
CA TYR A 27 -8.61 4.15 21.73
C TYR A 27 -7.25 3.44 21.56
N TYR A 28 -6.48 3.81 20.54
CA TYR A 28 -5.19 3.19 20.22
C TYR A 28 -3.97 4.02 20.65
N LYS A 29 -4.14 5.04 21.49
CA LYS A 29 -3.02 5.90 21.92
C LYS A 29 -1.91 5.14 22.67
N ASP A 30 -2.28 4.06 23.37
CA ASP A 30 -1.37 3.22 24.17
C ASP A 30 -1.06 1.87 23.48
N ALA A 31 -1.42 1.72 22.20
CA ALA A 31 -1.08 0.53 21.42
C ALA A 31 0.44 0.35 21.35
N ARG A 32 0.91 -0.91 21.35
CA ARG A 32 2.35 -1.16 21.17
C ARG A 32 2.71 -1.07 19.69
N ASP A 33 3.92 -0.59 19.41
CA ASP A 33 4.43 -0.47 18.03
C ASP A 33 4.34 -1.79 17.23
N ASP A 34 4.51 -2.93 17.90
CA ASP A 34 4.48 -4.28 17.33
C ASP A 34 3.08 -4.93 17.34
N GLN A 35 2.08 -4.24 17.90
CA GLN A 35 0.73 -4.76 17.98
C GLN A 35 0.06 -4.71 16.61
N ASN A 36 -0.51 -5.85 16.20
CA ASN A 36 -1.39 -5.87 15.05
C ASN A 36 -2.76 -5.27 15.45
N VAL A 37 -3.08 -4.08 14.92
CA VAL A 37 -4.33 -3.38 15.18
C VAL A 37 -5.23 -3.48 13.94
N PRO A 38 -6.46 -4.04 14.07
CA PRO A 38 -7.38 -4.14 12.95
C PRO A 38 -7.64 -2.78 12.31
N GLY A 39 -7.37 -2.69 11.01
CA GLY A 39 -7.68 -1.51 10.22
C GLY A 39 -6.59 -0.46 10.09
N LEU A 40 -5.45 -0.66 10.74
CA LEU A 40 -4.23 0.12 10.52
C LEU A 40 -3.23 -0.74 9.76
N MET A 41 -2.47 -0.14 8.84
CA MET A 41 -1.29 -0.80 8.28
C MET A 41 -0.24 -1.02 9.37
N HIS A 42 0.03 0.03 10.14
CA HIS A 42 1.01 0.03 11.22
C HIS A 42 0.49 0.86 12.39
N VAL A 43 0.76 0.40 13.62
CA VAL A 43 0.61 1.24 14.81
C VAL A 43 1.60 2.40 14.76
N ARG A 44 2.86 2.11 14.42
CA ARG A 44 3.87 3.11 14.06
C ARG A 44 4.09 3.16 12.56
N PHE A 45 3.51 4.18 11.92
CA PHE A 45 3.63 4.43 10.49
C PHE A 45 4.87 5.29 10.21
N GLY A 46 5.99 4.65 9.85
CA GLY A 46 7.29 5.31 9.73
C GLY A 46 7.81 5.74 11.10
N LYS A 47 7.94 7.04 11.35
CA LYS A 47 8.31 7.57 12.67
C LYS A 47 7.09 7.92 13.56
N TYR A 48 5.88 7.88 13.01
CA TYR A 48 4.67 8.39 13.67
C TYR A 48 3.82 7.27 14.25
N HIS A 49 3.65 7.29 15.56
CA HIS A 49 2.69 6.46 16.29
C HIS A 49 1.26 6.99 16.11
N VAL A 50 0.23 6.19 16.41
CA VAL A 50 -1.16 6.67 16.45
C VAL A 50 -1.32 7.86 17.40
N SER A 51 -0.68 7.78 18.58
CA SER A 51 -0.69 8.85 19.59
C SER A 51 0.08 10.12 19.20
N ASP A 52 0.81 10.12 18.09
CA ASP A 52 1.44 11.33 17.58
C ASP A 52 0.42 12.22 16.86
N ILE A 53 -0.78 11.72 16.53
CA ILE A 53 -1.87 12.54 15.97
C ILE A 53 -2.47 13.40 17.07
N GLU A 54 -2.30 14.73 16.94
CA GLU A 54 -2.85 15.73 17.84
C GLU A 54 -3.88 16.57 17.08
N PHE A 55 -5.16 16.45 17.44
CA PHE A 55 -6.16 17.38 16.94
C PHE A 55 -5.88 18.76 17.52
N VAL A 56 -5.91 19.79 16.68
CA VAL A 56 -5.64 21.19 17.11
C VAL A 56 -6.72 22.16 16.68
N MET A 57 -7.60 21.76 15.76
CA MET A 57 -8.63 22.62 15.18
C MET A 57 -9.73 21.78 14.54
N ALA A 58 -10.96 22.28 14.58
CA ALA A 58 -12.08 21.67 13.87
C ALA A 58 -13.01 22.77 13.32
N PHE A 59 -13.63 22.50 12.18
CA PHE A 59 -14.59 23.39 11.53
C PHE A 59 -15.91 22.66 11.29
N ASP A 60 -17.02 23.34 11.59
CA ASP A 60 -18.36 22.89 11.22
C ASP A 60 -19.25 24.11 10.88
N VAL A 61 -20.48 23.83 10.47
CA VAL A 61 -21.51 24.82 10.14
C VAL A 61 -22.77 24.63 10.95
N ASP A 62 -22.95 23.46 11.58
CA ASP A 62 -24.10 23.14 12.41
C ASP A 62 -24.08 23.94 13.73
N ALA A 63 -25.18 24.61 14.05
CA ALA A 63 -25.39 25.33 15.29
C ALA A 63 -25.26 24.45 16.54
N ALA A 64 -25.54 23.15 16.42
CA ALA A 64 -25.39 22.19 17.50
C ALA A 64 -23.93 21.73 17.70
N LYS A 65 -22.98 22.17 16.86
CA LYS A 65 -21.56 21.79 16.93
C LYS A 65 -20.64 23.00 17.08
N VAL A 66 -20.88 24.06 16.32
CA VAL A 66 -20.07 25.28 16.36
C VAL A 66 -20.08 25.88 17.77
N GLY A 67 -18.91 26.11 18.34
CA GLY A 67 -18.73 26.63 19.70
C GLY A 67 -18.58 25.56 20.78
N LEU A 68 -18.85 24.28 20.49
CA LEU A 68 -18.61 23.18 21.43
C LEU A 68 -17.14 22.74 21.43
N ASP A 69 -16.72 22.04 22.48
CA ASP A 69 -15.46 21.29 22.46
C ASP A 69 -15.54 20.13 21.45
N LEU A 70 -14.44 19.80 20.80
CA LEU A 70 -14.40 18.69 19.83
C LEU A 70 -14.86 17.36 20.46
N SER A 71 -14.53 17.08 21.72
CA SER A 71 -14.98 15.86 22.42
C SER A 71 -16.50 15.76 22.60
N GLU A 72 -17.18 16.91 22.65
CA GLU A 72 -18.64 17.00 22.75
C GLU A 72 -19.26 16.99 21.35
N ALA A 73 -18.71 17.78 20.43
CA ALA A 73 -19.20 17.92 19.06
C ALA A 73 -19.22 16.60 18.27
N ILE A 74 -18.28 15.69 18.55
CA ILE A 74 -18.26 14.36 17.91
C ILE A 74 -19.48 13.48 18.29
N ASN A 75 -20.22 13.83 19.34
CA ASN A 75 -21.43 13.15 19.79
C ASN A 75 -22.70 14.02 19.64
N ALA A 76 -22.59 15.22 19.05
CA ALA A 76 -23.69 16.18 18.94
C ALA A 76 -24.43 16.09 17.60
N SER A 77 -25.64 16.65 17.57
CA SER A 77 -26.53 16.66 16.38
C SER A 77 -26.80 15.25 15.86
N GLU A 78 -26.84 15.08 14.54
CA GLU A 78 -27.09 13.81 13.85
C GLU A 78 -25.89 12.85 13.84
N ASN A 79 -24.87 13.06 14.69
CA ASN A 79 -23.80 12.08 14.84
C ASN A 79 -24.31 10.88 15.65
N ASN A 80 -24.22 9.69 15.06
CA ASN A 80 -24.79 8.45 15.57
C ASN A 80 -23.92 7.22 15.28
N THR A 81 -22.60 7.41 15.14
CA THR A 81 -21.65 6.29 15.08
C THR A 81 -21.53 5.56 16.41
N ILE A 82 -21.04 4.32 16.37
CA ILE A 82 -20.78 3.52 17.56
C ILE A 82 -19.73 4.20 18.45
N LYS A 83 -20.00 4.26 19.74
CA LYS A 83 -19.04 4.72 20.73
C LYS A 83 -18.05 3.61 21.07
N ILE A 84 -16.78 3.80 20.73
CA ILE A 84 -15.69 2.83 20.98
C ILE A 84 -14.92 3.15 22.27
N CYS A 85 -14.81 4.42 22.65
CA CYS A 85 -14.27 4.87 23.94
C CYS A 85 -14.84 6.22 24.36
N ASP A 86 -14.56 6.58 25.61
CA ASP A 86 -14.68 7.95 26.07
C ASP A 86 -13.52 8.79 25.53
N VAL A 87 -13.81 10.02 25.09
CA VAL A 87 -12.80 10.98 24.64
C VAL A 87 -12.71 12.08 25.70
N PRO A 88 -11.52 12.34 26.27
CA PRO A 88 -11.35 13.41 27.25
C PRO A 88 -11.55 14.78 26.61
N LEU A 89 -11.82 15.80 27.44
CA LEU A 89 -11.99 17.18 26.97
C LEU A 89 -10.74 17.62 26.19
N THR A 90 -10.95 18.07 24.95
CA THR A 90 -9.83 18.40 24.05
C THR A 90 -9.34 19.83 24.22
N ASN A 91 -10.18 20.73 24.75
CA ASN A 91 -10.03 22.17 24.74
C ASN A 91 -9.91 22.76 23.32
N ILE A 92 -10.56 22.12 22.34
CA ILE A 92 -10.59 22.55 20.95
C ILE A 92 -12.02 22.97 20.63
N THR A 93 -12.26 24.27 20.59
CA THR A 93 -13.56 24.79 20.17
C THR A 93 -13.78 24.60 18.67
N VAL A 94 -14.90 24.01 18.28
CA VAL A 94 -15.28 23.88 16.88
C VAL A 94 -15.60 25.25 16.30
N LEU A 95 -14.85 25.64 15.28
CA LEU A 95 -14.95 26.93 14.62
C LEU A 95 -16.02 26.93 13.53
N ARG A 96 -16.58 28.11 13.28
CA ARG A 96 -17.53 28.33 12.19
C ARG A 96 -16.79 28.42 10.85
N GLY A 97 -16.80 27.34 10.07
CA GLY A 97 -16.27 27.33 8.71
C GLY A 97 -17.26 27.91 7.69
N PRO A 98 -16.85 28.33 6.48
CA PRO A 98 -17.78 28.75 5.43
C PRO A 98 -18.66 27.60 4.93
N THR A 99 -19.96 27.86 4.76
CA THR A 99 -20.95 26.84 4.39
C THR A 99 -20.91 26.45 2.93
N LEU A 100 -20.92 27.45 2.03
CA LEU A 100 -20.95 27.26 0.58
C LEU A 100 -22.04 26.23 0.18
N ASP A 101 -21.68 25.19 -0.57
CA ASP A 101 -22.57 24.08 -0.98
C ASP A 101 -22.53 22.86 -0.03
N GLY A 102 -21.95 23.04 1.16
CA GLY A 102 -21.83 22.07 2.25
C GLY A 102 -23.17 21.44 2.67
N LEU A 103 -24.23 22.24 2.73
CA LEU A 103 -25.55 21.78 3.16
C LEU A 103 -26.46 21.49 1.96
N GLY A 104 -26.91 20.23 1.86
CA GLY A 104 -27.94 19.80 0.92
C GLY A 104 -29.35 20.13 1.38
N HIS A 105 -30.33 19.74 0.58
CA HIS A 105 -31.74 19.93 0.93
C HIS A 105 -32.07 19.22 2.26
N TYR A 106 -31.78 17.92 2.33
CA TYR A 106 -32.08 17.10 3.50
C TYR A 106 -31.28 17.47 4.76
N TYR A 107 -30.08 18.02 4.59
CA TYR A 107 -29.31 18.56 5.71
C TYR A 107 -30.01 19.78 6.31
N ARG A 108 -30.46 20.73 5.48
CA ARG A 108 -31.16 21.94 5.94
C ARG A 108 -32.50 21.65 6.63
N GLU A 109 -33.11 20.50 6.36
CA GLU A 109 -34.33 20.07 7.05
C GLU A 109 -34.08 19.56 8.48
N LEU A 110 -32.89 19.03 8.77
CA LEU A 110 -32.58 18.38 10.05
C LEU A 110 -31.70 19.20 10.97
N ILE A 111 -30.80 20.01 10.42
CA ILE A 111 -29.87 20.81 11.21
C ILE A 111 -30.12 22.29 11.02
N GLN A 112 -29.82 23.07 12.05
CA GLN A 112 -29.82 24.52 11.97
C GLN A 112 -28.41 25.01 11.67
N GLU A 113 -28.25 25.79 10.61
CA GLU A 113 -26.97 26.45 10.32
C GLU A 113 -26.65 27.49 11.41
N SER A 114 -25.42 27.46 11.91
CA SER A 114 -24.93 28.39 12.93
C SER A 114 -24.90 29.83 12.40
N SER A 115 -25.46 30.74 13.20
CA SER A 115 -25.46 32.19 12.95
C SER A 115 -24.14 32.88 13.33
N ALA A 116 -23.18 32.15 13.91
CA ALA A 116 -21.85 32.68 14.18
C ALA A 116 -21.18 33.18 12.88
N PRO A 117 -20.33 34.23 12.93
CA PRO A 117 -19.58 34.66 11.77
C PRO A 117 -18.55 33.60 11.38
N THR A 118 -18.33 33.42 10.07
CA THR A 118 -17.30 32.52 9.56
C THR A 118 -15.90 33.03 9.89
N VAL A 119 -15.00 32.14 10.31
CA VAL A 119 -13.61 32.48 10.56
C VAL A 119 -12.80 32.59 9.26
N ASP A 120 -11.67 33.30 9.32
CA ASP A 120 -10.64 33.22 8.28
C ASP A 120 -9.91 31.86 8.41
N VAL A 121 -10.23 30.93 7.52
CA VAL A 121 -9.70 29.57 7.56
C VAL A 121 -8.18 29.57 7.37
N VAL A 122 -7.63 30.36 6.44
CA VAL A 122 -6.19 30.37 6.17
C VAL A 122 -5.43 30.89 7.39
N ALA A 123 -5.85 32.03 7.93
CA ALA A 123 -5.22 32.59 9.13
C ALA A 123 -5.33 31.65 10.33
N SER A 124 -6.45 30.95 10.48
CA SER A 124 -6.67 29.97 11.56
C SER A 124 -5.72 28.78 11.42
N LEU A 125 -5.58 28.20 10.22
CA LEU A 125 -4.68 27.08 9.95
C LEU A 125 -3.21 27.45 10.25
N ILE A 126 -2.77 28.64 9.81
CA ILE A 126 -1.41 29.15 10.06
C ILE A 126 -1.18 29.36 11.56
N SER A 127 -2.12 30.03 12.25
CA SER A 127 -2.05 30.31 13.69
C SER A 127 -1.93 29.02 14.51
N ALA A 128 -2.73 28.02 14.17
CA ALA A 128 -2.71 26.71 14.83
C ALA A 128 -1.58 25.80 14.33
N LYS A 129 -0.70 26.26 13.42
CA LYS A 129 0.43 25.49 12.86
C LYS A 129 -0.01 24.09 12.42
N VAL A 130 -1.10 24.01 11.67
CA VAL A 130 -1.67 22.73 11.24
C VAL A 130 -0.70 22.07 10.26
N ASP A 131 -0.47 20.76 10.40
CA ASP A 131 0.30 19.97 9.43
C ASP A 131 -0.62 19.34 8.37
N VAL A 132 -1.76 18.80 8.80
CA VAL A 132 -2.69 18.05 7.94
C VAL A 132 -4.14 18.49 8.16
N LEU A 133 -4.84 18.81 7.08
CA LEU A 133 -6.27 19.11 7.06
C LEU A 133 -7.04 17.92 6.48
N VAL A 134 -7.93 17.34 7.27
CA VAL A 134 -8.81 16.22 6.85
C VAL A 134 -10.19 16.77 6.48
N CYS A 135 -10.66 16.49 5.28
CA CYS A 135 -11.94 16.98 4.77
C CYS A 135 -13.00 15.88 4.75
N TYR A 136 -14.02 16.01 5.62
CA TYR A 136 -15.18 15.13 5.77
C TYR A 136 -16.50 15.83 5.41
N LEU A 137 -16.46 16.77 4.47
CA LEU A 137 -17.67 17.44 4.01
C LEU A 137 -18.67 16.45 3.39
N PRO A 138 -19.98 16.79 3.41
CA PRO A 138 -21.00 15.98 2.76
C PRO A 138 -20.75 15.76 1.26
N VAL A 139 -21.27 14.66 0.72
CA VAL A 139 -21.25 14.40 -0.72
C VAL A 139 -21.99 15.52 -1.47
N GLY A 140 -21.38 16.00 -2.56
CA GLY A 140 -21.91 17.09 -3.39
C GLY A 140 -21.38 18.48 -3.01
N SER A 141 -20.53 18.59 -1.99
CA SER A 141 -19.93 19.86 -1.54
C SER A 141 -18.67 20.23 -2.33
N GLU A 142 -18.83 20.46 -3.63
CA GLU A 142 -17.72 20.70 -4.56
C GLU A 142 -17.00 22.04 -4.30
N ASN A 143 -17.76 23.13 -4.18
CA ASN A 143 -17.20 24.45 -3.92
C ASN A 143 -16.58 24.54 -2.54
N ALA A 144 -17.23 23.94 -1.53
CA ALA A 144 -16.69 23.89 -0.18
C ALA A 144 -15.39 23.09 -0.12
N ALA A 145 -15.34 21.89 -0.71
CA ALA A 145 -14.13 21.08 -0.70
C ALA A 145 -12.96 21.74 -1.43
N ARG A 146 -13.23 22.38 -2.59
CA ARG A 146 -12.24 23.18 -3.32
C ARG A 146 -11.79 24.43 -2.55
N PHE A 147 -12.71 25.08 -1.82
CA PHE A 147 -12.36 26.19 -0.93
C PHE A 147 -11.38 25.75 0.16
N TYR A 148 -11.65 24.65 0.87
CA TYR A 148 -10.74 24.14 1.89
C TYR A 148 -9.44 23.60 1.32
N ALA A 149 -9.44 23.01 0.12
CA ALA A 149 -8.23 22.61 -0.57
C ALA A 149 -7.35 23.82 -0.93
N GLN A 150 -7.94 24.92 -1.41
CA GLN A 150 -7.21 26.16 -1.65
C GLN A 150 -6.68 26.76 -0.35
N ALA A 151 -7.49 26.79 0.71
CA ALA A 151 -7.06 27.27 2.02
C ALA A 151 -5.89 26.45 2.59
N ALA A 152 -5.86 25.14 2.35
CA ALA A 152 -4.75 24.27 2.73
C ALA A 152 -3.47 24.62 1.95
N ILE A 153 -3.57 24.84 0.64
CA ILE A 153 -2.44 25.31 -0.18
C ILE A 153 -1.90 26.64 0.34
N ASP A 154 -2.78 27.61 0.56
CA ASP A 154 -2.41 28.97 0.96
C ASP A 154 -1.79 29.01 2.37
N ALA A 155 -2.19 28.08 3.25
CA ALA A 155 -1.64 27.92 4.59
C ALA A 155 -0.40 27.01 4.68
N GLY A 156 -0.03 26.33 3.59
CA GLY A 156 1.08 25.36 3.58
C GLY A 156 0.78 24.05 4.31
N VAL A 157 -0.48 23.60 4.27
CA VAL A 157 -1.00 22.45 5.03
C VAL A 157 -1.32 21.29 4.10
N ALA A 158 -0.87 20.08 4.45
CA ALA A 158 -1.19 18.88 3.69
C ALA A 158 -2.70 18.60 3.69
N PHE A 159 -3.25 18.07 2.59
CA PHE A 159 -4.69 17.87 2.46
C PHE A 159 -5.07 16.40 2.29
N VAL A 160 -6.02 15.91 3.09
CA VAL A 160 -6.61 14.56 2.94
C VAL A 160 -8.08 14.71 2.56
N ASN A 161 -8.38 14.36 1.31
CA ASN A 161 -9.72 14.46 0.75
C ASN A 161 -10.49 13.14 0.89
N ALA A 162 -11.39 13.05 1.88
CA ALA A 162 -12.16 11.83 2.12
C ALA A 162 -13.45 11.73 1.28
N LEU A 163 -13.84 12.80 0.57
CA LEU A 163 -15.09 12.88 -0.17
C LEU A 163 -14.90 12.62 -1.68
N PRO A 164 -15.97 12.24 -2.41
CA PRO A 164 -15.92 11.98 -3.86
C PRO A 164 -16.01 13.27 -4.69
N VAL A 165 -15.26 14.29 -4.31
CA VAL A 165 -15.00 15.48 -5.15
C VAL A 165 -13.59 15.34 -5.70
N PHE A 166 -13.43 15.45 -7.01
CA PHE A 166 -12.13 15.31 -7.64
C PHE A 166 -11.27 16.54 -7.33
N ILE A 167 -10.14 16.31 -6.68
CA ILE A 167 -9.13 17.32 -6.32
C ILE A 167 -7.75 16.72 -6.57
N ALA A 168 -7.39 15.62 -5.90
CA ALA A 168 -6.13 14.96 -6.14
C ALA A 168 -6.07 14.35 -7.55
N SER A 169 -7.18 13.78 -8.02
CA SER A 169 -7.26 13.15 -9.34
C SER A 169 -7.52 14.16 -10.47
N GLU A 170 -7.78 15.44 -10.15
CA GLU A 170 -7.99 16.48 -11.15
C GLU A 170 -6.64 17.14 -11.53
N PRO A 171 -6.21 17.10 -12.81
CA PRO A 171 -4.88 17.56 -13.19
C PRO A 171 -4.55 19.01 -12.82
N GLU A 172 -5.54 19.91 -12.82
CA GLU A 172 -5.33 21.31 -12.45
C GLU A 172 -5.01 21.47 -10.97
N TRP A 173 -5.76 20.80 -10.09
CA TRP A 173 -5.54 20.81 -8.65
C TRP A 173 -4.26 20.07 -8.28
N ALA A 174 -3.98 18.92 -8.89
CA ALA A 174 -2.73 18.20 -8.71
C ALA A 174 -1.51 19.11 -8.96
N LYS A 175 -1.54 19.89 -10.05
CA LYS A 175 -0.49 20.87 -10.38
C LYS A 175 -0.39 22.01 -9.37
N LYS A 176 -1.52 22.50 -8.83
CA LYS A 176 -1.51 23.54 -7.78
C LYS A 176 -0.80 23.05 -6.51
N PHE A 177 -1.16 21.87 -6.01
CA PHE A 177 -0.50 21.25 -4.85
C PHE A 177 0.99 21.00 -5.12
N GLN A 178 1.33 20.52 -6.32
CA GLN A 178 2.72 20.30 -6.72
C GLN A 178 3.52 21.62 -6.76
N ALA A 179 2.97 22.68 -7.35
CA ALA A 179 3.62 23.99 -7.43
C ALA A 179 3.83 24.63 -6.05
N ALA A 180 2.92 24.38 -5.11
CA ALA A 180 3.03 24.85 -3.74
C ALA A 180 3.98 24.00 -2.87
N GLY A 181 4.44 22.83 -3.34
CA GLY A 181 5.23 21.91 -2.53
C GLY A 181 4.42 21.23 -1.41
N ILE A 182 3.09 21.20 -1.53
CA ILE A 182 2.19 20.70 -0.50
C ILE A 182 1.59 19.34 -0.93
N PRO A 183 1.65 18.30 -0.08
CA PRO A 183 1.10 17.00 -0.42
C PRO A 183 -0.43 16.98 -0.32
N ILE A 184 -1.05 16.20 -1.20
CA ILE A 184 -2.47 15.84 -1.15
C ILE A 184 -2.65 14.33 -1.25
N ILE A 185 -3.57 13.77 -0.47
CA ILE A 185 -4.06 12.40 -0.62
C ILE A 185 -5.56 12.47 -0.93
N GLY A 186 -5.99 11.82 -2.00
CA GLY A 186 -7.37 11.83 -2.47
C GLY A 186 -7.54 10.99 -3.74
N ASP A 187 -8.75 10.71 -4.21
CA ASP A 187 -10.05 11.21 -3.67
C ASP A 187 -11.00 10.06 -3.30
N ASP A 188 -11.97 10.33 -2.41
CA ASP A 188 -12.95 9.38 -1.83
C ASP A 188 -12.31 8.25 -1.02
N ILE A 189 -12.26 8.37 0.31
CA ILE A 189 -11.56 7.40 1.17
C ILE A 189 -12.13 5.99 1.04
N LYS A 190 -11.26 4.96 1.01
CA LYS A 190 -11.68 3.56 1.08
C LYS A 190 -12.16 3.21 2.49
N SER A 191 -13.05 2.23 2.53
CA SER A 191 -13.37 1.48 3.75
C SER A 191 -12.56 0.19 3.74
N GLN A 192 -12.23 -0.39 4.90
CA GLN A 192 -11.49 -1.65 4.99
C GLN A 192 -12.24 -2.78 4.28
N ILE A 193 -13.51 -2.98 4.65
CA ILE A 193 -14.40 -3.96 4.01
C ILE A 193 -15.71 -3.27 3.65
N GLY A 194 -15.83 -2.89 2.39
CA GLY A 194 -17.04 -2.31 1.82
C GLY A 194 -17.79 -3.25 0.88
N ALA A 195 -19.02 -2.88 0.56
CA ALA A 195 -19.82 -3.59 -0.44
C ALA A 195 -19.12 -3.65 -1.81
N THR A 196 -18.50 -2.55 -2.24
CA THR A 196 -17.83 -2.45 -3.55
C THR A 196 -16.61 -3.39 -3.65
N ILE A 197 -15.73 -3.43 -2.65
CA ILE A 197 -14.54 -4.30 -2.69
C ILE A 197 -14.94 -5.78 -2.61
N THR A 198 -15.92 -6.12 -1.78
CA THR A 198 -16.45 -7.50 -1.65
C THR A 198 -17.08 -7.96 -2.97
N HIS A 199 -17.91 -7.11 -3.58
CA HIS A 199 -18.56 -7.39 -4.85
C HIS A 199 -17.52 -7.58 -5.95
N ARG A 200 -16.54 -6.67 -6.06
CA ARG A 200 -15.43 -6.77 -7.03
C ARG A 200 -14.61 -8.05 -6.85
N ALA A 201 -14.32 -8.45 -5.62
CA ALA A 201 -13.59 -9.70 -5.35
C ALA A 201 -14.36 -10.95 -5.82
N LEU A 202 -15.68 -10.98 -5.64
CA LEU A 202 -16.53 -12.08 -6.11
C LEU A 202 -16.69 -12.10 -7.63
N VAL A 203 -16.80 -10.94 -8.28
CA VAL A 203 -16.80 -10.88 -9.76
C VAL A 203 -15.46 -11.37 -10.31
N HIS A 204 -14.34 -10.96 -9.71
CA HIS A 204 -13.01 -11.44 -10.10
C HIS A 204 -12.85 -12.94 -9.88
N LEU A 205 -13.45 -13.50 -8.82
CA LEU A 205 -13.49 -14.93 -8.59
C LEU A 205 -14.27 -15.65 -9.70
N PHE A 206 -15.42 -15.12 -10.13
CA PHE A 206 -16.18 -15.68 -11.26
C PHE A 206 -15.30 -15.75 -12.51
N GLU A 207 -14.66 -14.63 -12.85
CA GLU A 207 -13.77 -14.52 -14.01
C GLU A 207 -12.59 -15.50 -13.94
N LYS A 208 -11.85 -15.53 -12.82
CA LYS A 208 -10.70 -16.43 -12.63
C LYS A 208 -11.07 -17.92 -12.67
N ARG A 209 -12.32 -18.28 -12.38
CA ARG A 209 -12.80 -19.67 -12.39
C ARG A 209 -13.55 -20.03 -13.67
N GLY A 210 -13.60 -19.14 -14.67
CA GLY A 210 -14.30 -19.37 -15.93
C GLY A 210 -15.83 -19.38 -15.78
N VAL A 211 -16.37 -18.76 -14.72
CA VAL A 211 -17.80 -18.58 -14.53
C VAL A 211 -18.22 -17.29 -15.21
N THR A 212 -19.21 -17.37 -16.09
CA THR A 212 -19.75 -16.17 -16.75
C THR A 212 -20.69 -15.45 -15.79
N LEU A 213 -20.46 -14.16 -15.54
CA LEU A 213 -21.41 -13.31 -14.84
C LEU A 213 -22.47 -12.80 -15.84
N ASP A 214 -23.75 -13.04 -15.57
CA ASP A 214 -24.85 -12.63 -16.42
C ASP A 214 -25.58 -11.39 -15.86
N ARG A 215 -25.80 -11.32 -14.54
CA ARG A 215 -26.52 -10.23 -13.86
C ARG A 215 -25.97 -9.98 -12.47
N THR A 216 -26.04 -8.73 -12.00
CA THR A 216 -25.70 -8.41 -10.61
C THR A 216 -26.45 -7.19 -10.09
N TYR A 217 -26.75 -7.19 -8.79
CA TYR A 217 -27.13 -5.98 -8.08
C TYR A 217 -26.36 -5.81 -6.76
N GLN A 218 -26.21 -4.57 -6.33
CA GLN A 218 -25.71 -4.16 -5.02
C GLN A 218 -26.60 -3.04 -4.47
N LEU A 219 -27.44 -3.40 -3.52
CA LEU A 219 -28.35 -2.51 -2.81
C LEU A 219 -27.73 -2.11 -1.48
N ASN A 220 -27.66 -0.82 -1.16
CA ASN A 220 -27.07 -0.34 0.09
C ASN A 220 -28.10 0.50 0.87
N VAL A 221 -28.29 0.19 2.15
CA VAL A 221 -29.14 0.96 3.06
C VAL A 221 -28.34 1.39 4.29
N GLY A 222 -28.66 2.55 4.86
CA GLY A 222 -28.01 3.10 6.05
C GLY A 222 -28.86 4.17 6.73
N GLY A 223 -28.52 4.54 7.96
CA GLY A 223 -29.32 5.43 8.81
C GLY A 223 -28.66 6.76 9.18
N ASN A 224 -27.49 7.08 8.60
CA ASN A 224 -26.78 8.32 8.88
C ASN A 224 -27.07 9.42 7.86
N MET A 225 -26.54 10.61 8.12
CA MET A 225 -26.72 11.77 7.24
C MET A 225 -26.01 11.66 5.88
N ASP A 226 -24.95 10.85 5.75
CA ASP A 226 -24.37 10.57 4.42
C ASP A 226 -25.40 9.82 3.56
N PHE A 227 -26.05 8.78 4.10
CA PHE A 227 -27.11 8.05 3.40
C PHE A 227 -28.33 8.92 3.08
N LYS A 228 -28.76 9.77 4.02
CA LYS A 228 -29.89 10.68 3.77
C LYS A 228 -29.56 11.72 2.70
N ASN A 229 -28.38 12.33 2.76
CA ASN A 229 -27.90 13.26 1.72
C ASN A 229 -27.75 12.54 0.37
N MET A 230 -27.40 11.26 0.36
CA MET A 230 -27.36 10.42 -0.83
C MET A 230 -28.75 10.03 -1.39
N LEU A 231 -29.87 10.41 -0.78
CA LEU A 231 -31.18 10.31 -1.44
C LEU A 231 -31.43 11.45 -2.43
N GLU A 232 -30.65 12.53 -2.32
CA GLU A 232 -30.69 13.67 -3.24
C GLU A 232 -30.01 13.30 -4.55
N ARG A 233 -30.78 12.77 -5.51
CA ARG A 233 -30.26 12.19 -6.76
C ARG A 233 -29.41 13.18 -7.58
N ASP A 234 -29.69 14.47 -7.50
CA ASP A 234 -28.95 15.52 -8.22
C ASP A 234 -27.51 15.68 -7.71
N ARG A 235 -27.24 15.30 -6.44
CA ARG A 235 -25.90 15.32 -5.84
C ARG A 235 -25.07 14.05 -6.12
N LEU A 236 -25.65 13.05 -6.80
CA LEU A 236 -25.09 11.70 -6.91
C LEU A 236 -24.50 11.35 -8.28
N GLU A 237 -24.61 12.20 -9.29
CA GLU A 237 -24.21 11.85 -10.67
C GLU A 237 -22.77 11.30 -10.70
N SER A 238 -21.83 12.00 -10.05
CA SER A 238 -20.42 11.58 -9.95
C SER A 238 -20.25 10.25 -9.21
N LYS A 239 -20.93 10.05 -8.08
CA LYS A 239 -20.76 8.85 -7.22
C LYS A 239 -21.38 7.59 -7.83
N LYS A 240 -22.47 7.71 -8.60
CA LYS A 240 -23.09 6.59 -9.34
C LYS A 240 -22.19 6.11 -10.48
N ILE A 241 -21.52 7.04 -11.17
CA ILE A 241 -20.50 6.73 -12.17
C ILE A 241 -19.34 5.99 -11.52
N SER A 242 -18.76 6.54 -10.43
CA SER A 242 -17.63 5.93 -9.73
C SER A 242 -17.94 4.52 -9.20
N LYS A 243 -19.14 4.26 -8.66
CA LYS A 243 -19.49 2.93 -8.12
C LYS A 243 -19.74 1.89 -9.21
N THR A 244 -20.40 2.27 -10.30
CA THR A 244 -20.62 1.35 -11.43
C THR A 244 -19.30 1.02 -12.11
N GLN A 245 -18.44 2.02 -12.32
CA GLN A 245 -17.10 1.83 -12.88
C GLN A 245 -16.20 1.03 -11.94
N ALA A 246 -16.23 1.23 -10.62
CA ALA A 246 -15.36 0.50 -9.70
C ALA A 246 -15.61 -1.02 -9.69
N VAL A 247 -16.82 -1.47 -10.04
CA VAL A 247 -17.14 -2.91 -10.18
C VAL A 247 -16.74 -3.44 -11.55
N THR A 248 -16.85 -2.62 -12.61
CA THR A 248 -16.62 -3.06 -14.00
C THR A 248 -15.23 -2.75 -14.54
N SER A 249 -14.45 -1.87 -13.90
CA SER A 249 -13.16 -1.36 -14.43
C SER A 249 -12.08 -2.42 -14.49
N ASN A 250 -12.17 -3.44 -13.64
CA ASN A 250 -11.14 -4.47 -13.48
C ASN A 250 -11.62 -5.85 -13.93
N THR A 251 -12.74 -5.92 -14.67
CA THR A 251 -13.34 -7.18 -15.13
C THR A 251 -13.45 -7.15 -16.65
N SER A 252 -13.10 -8.24 -17.34
CA SER A 252 -13.28 -8.31 -18.80
C SER A 252 -14.75 -8.33 -19.24
N VAL A 253 -15.67 -8.58 -18.28
CA VAL A 253 -17.11 -8.73 -18.52
C VAL A 253 -17.79 -7.37 -18.74
N LYS A 254 -18.31 -7.15 -19.95
CA LYS A 254 -19.17 -6.00 -20.28
C LYS A 254 -20.65 -6.41 -20.12
N LEU A 255 -21.23 -6.11 -18.97
CA LEU A 255 -22.67 -6.31 -18.74
C LEU A 255 -23.50 -5.18 -19.38
N PRO A 256 -24.66 -5.49 -20.00
CA PRO A 256 -25.62 -4.47 -20.40
C PRO A 256 -26.11 -3.66 -19.19
N LYS A 257 -26.42 -2.37 -19.38
CA LYS A 257 -26.87 -1.47 -18.29
C LYS A 257 -28.09 -1.99 -17.51
N ARG A 258 -28.98 -2.76 -18.14
CA ARG A 258 -30.16 -3.35 -17.50
C ARG A 258 -29.82 -4.49 -16.53
N ASP A 259 -28.64 -5.10 -16.69
CA ASP A 259 -28.22 -6.32 -16.00
C ASP A 259 -27.24 -6.01 -14.84
N ILE A 260 -26.97 -4.72 -14.60
CA ILE A 260 -26.16 -4.22 -13.48
C ILE A 260 -26.88 -3.10 -12.73
N HIS A 261 -27.01 -3.24 -11.41
CA HIS A 261 -27.59 -2.20 -10.55
C HIS A 261 -26.73 -1.97 -9.30
N VAL A 262 -26.13 -0.79 -9.16
CA VAL A 262 -25.29 -0.44 -8.01
C VAL A 262 -25.63 0.96 -7.52
N GLY A 263 -25.95 1.12 -6.24
CA GLY A 263 -26.23 2.44 -5.68
C GLY A 263 -26.72 2.44 -4.23
N PRO A 264 -26.85 3.63 -3.61
CA PRO A 264 -27.70 3.76 -2.43
C PRO A 264 -29.13 3.39 -2.80
N SER A 265 -29.79 2.65 -1.92
CA SER A 265 -31.14 2.14 -2.12
C SER A 265 -32.14 2.89 -1.27
N ASP A 266 -31.87 3.05 0.03
CA ASP A 266 -32.81 3.69 0.95
C ASP A 266 -32.12 4.22 2.22
N TYR A 267 -32.85 5.06 2.96
CA TYR A 267 -32.51 5.57 4.28
C TYR A 267 -33.36 4.89 5.35
N VAL A 268 -32.72 4.22 6.30
CA VAL A 268 -33.38 3.47 7.37
C VAL A 268 -32.91 4.01 8.72
N PRO A 269 -33.68 4.91 9.37
CA PRO A 269 -33.19 5.71 10.50
C PRO A 269 -32.54 4.90 11.63
N TRP A 270 -33.18 3.80 12.05
CA TRP A 270 -32.71 2.99 13.18
C TRP A 270 -31.39 2.27 12.91
N LEU A 271 -30.90 2.22 11.66
CA LEU A 271 -29.57 1.68 11.39
C LEU A 271 -28.46 2.58 11.93
N ASP A 272 -28.74 3.85 12.22
CA ASP A 272 -27.75 4.84 12.63
C ASP A 272 -26.58 4.85 11.62
N ASP A 273 -25.33 4.83 12.08
CA ASP A 273 -24.16 4.73 11.20
C ASP A 273 -23.91 3.33 10.63
N ARG A 274 -24.77 2.34 10.92
CA ARG A 274 -24.66 1.02 10.27
C ARG A 274 -25.11 1.10 8.82
N LYS A 275 -24.49 0.24 8.04
CA LYS A 275 -24.74 0.07 6.62
C LYS A 275 -24.89 -1.39 6.29
N PHE A 276 -26.02 -1.70 5.66
CA PHE A 276 -26.26 -3.03 5.12
C PHE A 276 -26.13 -2.98 3.60
N ALA A 277 -25.41 -3.95 3.05
CA ALA A 277 -25.37 -4.18 1.62
C ALA A 277 -25.92 -5.56 1.27
N PHE A 278 -26.89 -5.59 0.37
CA PHE A 278 -27.46 -6.80 -0.20
C PHE A 278 -26.97 -6.93 -1.62
N VAL A 279 -26.23 -7.99 -1.90
CA VAL A 279 -25.57 -8.16 -3.19
C VAL A 279 -25.89 -9.53 -3.74
N ARG A 280 -26.22 -9.56 -5.03
CA ARG A 280 -26.52 -10.79 -5.74
C ARG A 280 -25.77 -10.82 -7.05
N LEU A 281 -25.08 -11.94 -7.30
CA LEU A 281 -24.41 -12.26 -8.54
C LEU A 281 -25.10 -13.48 -9.14
N GLU A 282 -25.48 -13.41 -10.40
CA GLU A 282 -26.03 -14.53 -11.16
C GLU A 282 -25.18 -14.79 -12.39
N GLY A 283 -24.88 -16.06 -12.63
CA GLY A 283 -24.04 -16.47 -13.75
C GLY A 283 -24.27 -17.91 -14.16
N ARG A 284 -23.37 -18.40 -15.00
CA ARG A 284 -23.35 -19.77 -15.50
C ARG A 284 -21.97 -20.39 -15.36
N ASN A 285 -21.93 -21.64 -14.91
CA ASN A 285 -20.71 -22.45 -14.81
C ASN A 285 -20.68 -23.50 -15.94
N PHE A 286 -19.92 -24.59 -15.75
CA PHE A 286 -19.73 -25.63 -16.77
C PHE A 286 -21.06 -26.19 -17.30
N GLY A 287 -21.21 -26.23 -18.63
CA GLY A 287 -22.43 -26.70 -19.29
C GLY A 287 -23.59 -25.71 -19.22
N ASP A 288 -23.30 -24.41 -19.07
CA ASP A 288 -24.29 -23.33 -18.92
C ASP A 288 -25.21 -23.49 -17.70
N VAL A 289 -24.80 -24.30 -16.72
CA VAL A 289 -25.60 -24.54 -15.53
C VAL A 289 -25.62 -23.28 -14.66
N PRO A 290 -26.80 -22.82 -14.21
CA PRO A 290 -26.89 -21.61 -13.41
C PRO A 290 -26.14 -21.71 -12.08
N VAL A 291 -25.46 -20.63 -11.71
CA VAL A 291 -24.87 -20.43 -10.39
C VAL A 291 -25.23 -19.04 -9.89
N SER A 292 -25.56 -18.94 -8.60
CA SER A 292 -25.82 -17.65 -7.97
C SER A 292 -25.16 -17.56 -6.60
N ILE A 293 -24.77 -16.35 -6.25
CA ILE A 293 -24.32 -15.98 -4.92
C ILE A 293 -25.17 -14.81 -4.48
N GLU A 294 -25.71 -14.91 -3.27
CA GLU A 294 -26.36 -13.80 -2.59
C GLU A 294 -25.76 -13.66 -1.21
N TYR A 295 -25.39 -12.45 -0.83
CA TYR A 295 -24.82 -12.18 0.48
C TYR A 295 -25.32 -10.85 1.05
N LYS A 296 -25.31 -10.80 2.38
CA LYS A 296 -25.52 -9.59 3.16
C LYS A 296 -24.22 -9.22 3.85
N LEU A 297 -23.81 -7.97 3.70
CA LEU A 297 -22.71 -7.37 4.45
C LEU A 297 -23.28 -6.37 5.47
N GLU A 298 -22.85 -6.47 6.72
CA GLU A 298 -23.20 -5.53 7.79
C GLU A 298 -21.93 -4.90 8.34
N VAL A 299 -21.85 -3.57 8.30
CA VAL A 299 -20.72 -2.81 8.82
C VAL A 299 -21.20 -1.54 9.51
N TRP A 300 -20.38 -0.99 10.40
CA TRP A 300 -20.45 0.41 10.81
C TRP A 300 -19.68 1.24 9.79
N ASP A 301 -20.32 2.19 9.09
CA ASP A 301 -19.74 2.81 7.89
C ASP A 301 -18.54 3.70 8.23
N SER A 302 -18.63 4.51 9.29
CA SER A 302 -17.61 5.50 9.63
C SER A 302 -16.34 4.91 10.28
N PRO A 303 -16.43 3.98 11.26
CA PRO A 303 -15.25 3.28 11.79
C PRO A 303 -14.50 2.47 10.73
N ASN A 304 -15.21 1.98 9.71
CA ASN A 304 -14.64 1.19 8.62
C ASN A 304 -13.66 1.98 7.74
N SER A 305 -13.66 3.32 7.79
CA SER A 305 -12.63 4.17 7.16
C SER A 305 -11.67 4.85 8.16
N ALA A 306 -11.97 4.86 9.46
CA ALA A 306 -11.19 5.60 10.44
C ALA A 306 -9.71 5.20 10.44
N GLY A 307 -9.41 3.89 10.45
CA GLY A 307 -8.04 3.40 10.39
C GLY A 307 -7.29 3.81 9.10
N VAL A 308 -8.00 3.77 7.96
CA VAL A 308 -7.46 4.21 6.66
C VAL A 308 -7.11 5.70 6.69
N VAL A 309 -7.93 6.53 7.34
CA VAL A 309 -7.62 7.97 7.49
C VAL A 309 -6.48 8.21 8.46
N ILE A 310 -6.36 7.43 9.55
CA ILE A 310 -5.19 7.52 10.44
C ILE A 310 -3.91 7.23 9.63
N ASP A 311 -3.88 6.19 8.79
CA ASP A 311 -2.75 5.91 7.88
C ASP A 311 -2.52 7.06 6.86
N ALA A 312 -3.59 7.57 6.24
CA ALA A 312 -3.49 8.68 5.28
C ALA A 312 -2.92 9.96 5.91
N VAL A 313 -3.36 10.34 7.11
CA VAL A 313 -2.83 11.50 7.85
C VAL A 313 -1.32 11.37 8.07
N ARG A 314 -0.86 10.18 8.51
CA ARG A 314 0.56 9.92 8.75
C ARG A 314 1.36 9.91 7.44
N ALA A 315 0.82 9.35 6.36
CA ALA A 315 1.43 9.41 5.03
C ALA A 315 1.53 10.84 4.49
N ALA A 316 0.49 11.66 4.67
CA ALA A 316 0.48 13.07 4.29
C ALA A 316 1.57 13.85 5.05
N LYS A 317 1.71 13.58 6.35
CA LYS A 317 2.78 14.17 7.17
C LYS A 317 4.18 13.73 6.73
N ILE A 318 4.39 12.46 6.36
CA ILE A 318 5.65 12.00 5.75
C ILE A 318 5.95 12.80 4.47
N GLY A 319 4.96 12.97 3.60
CA GLY A 319 5.11 13.76 2.37
C GLY A 319 5.51 15.21 2.67
N LEU A 320 4.88 15.82 3.68
CA LEU A 320 5.15 17.20 4.09
C LEU A 320 6.56 17.35 4.66
N ASP A 321 6.98 16.43 5.55
CA ASP A 321 8.33 16.42 6.14
C ASP A 321 9.43 16.24 5.08
N ARG A 322 9.12 15.57 3.96
CA ARG A 322 10.03 15.36 2.83
C ARG A 322 9.98 16.47 1.78
N GLY A 323 9.11 17.46 1.94
CA GLY A 323 8.89 18.52 0.95
C GLY A 323 8.33 18.00 -0.39
N ILE A 324 7.59 16.89 -0.35
CA ILE A 324 6.97 16.29 -1.55
C ILE A 324 5.61 16.98 -1.77
N GLY A 325 5.52 17.78 -2.83
CA GLY A 325 4.28 18.41 -3.26
C GLY A 325 3.47 17.58 -4.26
N GLY A 326 2.17 17.85 -4.32
CA GLY A 326 1.25 17.19 -5.24
C GLY A 326 0.65 15.90 -4.68
N PRO A 327 -0.09 15.13 -5.53
CA PRO A 327 -0.71 13.89 -5.09
C PRO A 327 0.31 12.83 -4.69
N LEU A 328 0.20 12.29 -3.48
CA LEU A 328 1.02 11.16 -3.02
C LEU A 328 0.50 9.87 -3.65
N ILE A 329 0.97 9.53 -4.86
CA ILE A 329 0.46 8.43 -5.68
C ILE A 329 0.36 7.10 -4.93
N ALA A 330 1.41 6.72 -4.18
CA ALA A 330 1.41 5.50 -3.38
C ALA A 330 0.24 5.47 -2.39
N ALA A 331 0.15 6.50 -1.54
CA ALA A 331 -0.89 6.61 -0.51
C ALA A 331 -2.29 6.74 -1.11
N SER A 332 -2.48 7.60 -2.12
CA SER A 332 -3.78 7.77 -2.78
C SER A 332 -4.27 6.46 -3.39
N SER A 333 -3.42 5.73 -4.13
CA SER A 333 -3.84 4.48 -4.78
C SER A 333 -4.26 3.39 -3.79
N TYR A 334 -3.63 3.33 -2.62
CA TYR A 334 -3.97 2.34 -1.61
C TYR A 334 -5.15 2.76 -0.75
N PHE A 335 -5.23 4.03 -0.34
CA PHE A 335 -6.23 4.53 0.62
C PHE A 335 -7.51 5.09 -0.01
N MET A 336 -7.50 5.47 -1.30
CA MET A 336 -8.59 6.22 -1.94
C MET A 336 -9.24 5.44 -3.08
N LYS A 337 -10.55 5.60 -3.30
CA LYS A 337 -11.32 4.91 -4.33
C LYS A 337 -11.06 5.50 -5.72
N SER A 338 -10.82 6.81 -5.80
CA SER A 338 -10.58 7.56 -7.02
C SER A 338 -9.20 8.25 -6.98
N PRO A 339 -8.11 7.47 -6.94
CA PRO A 339 -6.77 8.04 -6.98
C PRO A 339 -6.43 8.63 -8.36
N PRO A 340 -5.40 9.50 -8.45
CA PRO A 340 -4.89 9.99 -9.74
C PRO A 340 -4.40 8.86 -10.66
N GLU A 341 -3.82 7.82 -10.07
CA GLU A 341 -3.35 6.62 -10.76
C GLU A 341 -3.83 5.37 -10.01
N GLN A 342 -4.46 4.45 -10.74
CA GLN A 342 -5.02 3.21 -10.19
C GLN A 342 -4.00 2.07 -10.27
N PHE A 343 -3.85 1.33 -9.17
CA PHE A 343 -3.04 0.11 -9.10
C PHE A 343 -3.84 -1.03 -8.48
N PRO A 344 -3.49 -2.31 -8.75
CA PRO A 344 -3.95 -3.42 -7.93
C PRO A 344 -3.62 -3.17 -6.45
N ASP A 345 -4.52 -3.53 -5.54
CA ASP A 345 -4.38 -3.18 -4.10
C ASP A 345 -3.08 -3.75 -3.49
N GLU A 346 -2.62 -4.93 -3.90
CA GLU A 346 -1.33 -5.52 -3.47
C GLU A 346 -0.13 -4.65 -3.89
N VAL A 347 -0.13 -4.16 -5.12
CA VAL A 347 0.93 -3.27 -5.65
C VAL A 347 0.89 -1.91 -4.96
N ALA A 348 -0.32 -1.38 -4.72
CA ALA A 348 -0.51 -0.13 -4.01
C ALA A 348 -0.02 -0.21 -2.55
N HIS A 349 -0.31 -1.33 -1.87
CA HIS A 349 0.20 -1.61 -0.52
C HIS A 349 1.73 -1.58 -0.48
N ASP A 350 2.39 -2.33 -1.39
CA ASP A 350 3.85 -2.39 -1.44
C ASP A 350 4.50 -1.03 -1.76
N LYS A 351 3.83 -0.20 -2.56
CA LYS A 351 4.27 1.18 -2.81
C LYS A 351 4.19 2.04 -1.56
N VAL A 352 3.14 1.88 -0.74
CA VAL A 352 3.02 2.60 0.53
C VAL A 352 4.10 2.12 1.51
N GLU A 353 4.32 0.82 1.61
CA GLU A 353 5.41 0.23 2.39
C GLU A 353 6.79 0.81 2.02
N ALA A 354 7.10 0.88 0.72
CA ALA A 354 8.33 1.49 0.23
C ALA A 354 8.41 2.97 0.61
N PHE A 355 7.32 3.72 0.39
CA PHE A 355 7.22 5.13 0.77
C PHE A 355 7.46 5.34 2.27
N ILE A 356 6.99 4.46 3.14
CA ILE A 356 7.25 4.52 4.58
C ILE A 356 8.73 4.30 4.90
N ARG A 357 9.34 3.26 4.30
CA ARG A 357 10.70 2.80 4.61
C ARG A 357 11.82 3.75 4.24
N ASP A 358 11.59 4.67 3.30
CA ASP A 358 12.57 5.71 2.90
C ASP A 358 13.04 6.63 4.06
N ASN A 359 12.59 6.37 5.31
CA ASN A 359 13.08 6.95 6.56
C ASN A 359 14.25 6.20 7.23
N LEU A 360 14.68 5.04 6.72
CA LEU A 360 15.91 4.40 7.19
C LEU A 360 17.08 5.01 6.42
N ILE A 361 17.83 5.92 7.05
CA ILE A 361 19.13 6.36 6.53
C ILE A 361 20.00 5.10 6.37
N VAL A 362 20.12 4.63 5.14
CA VAL A 362 21.38 4.15 4.63
C VAL A 362 21.80 5.26 3.69
N THR A 363 22.90 5.95 4.03
CA THR A 363 23.74 6.64 3.04
C THR A 363 23.67 5.84 1.75
N ALA A 364 23.30 6.45 0.62
CA ALA A 364 23.23 5.74 -0.65
C ALA A 364 24.62 5.20 -1.05
N GLU A 365 25.04 4.09 -0.44
CA GLU A 365 25.79 3.08 -1.14
C GLU A 365 24.80 2.46 -2.11
N LYS A 366 25.17 2.54 -3.38
CA LYS A 366 24.47 1.92 -4.51
C LYS A 366 23.97 0.55 -4.10
N ALA A 367 22.67 0.42 -3.90
CA ALA A 367 22.06 -0.88 -3.68
C ALA A 367 22.34 -1.77 -4.91
N PRO A 368 22.76 -3.03 -4.71
CA PRO A 368 23.03 -3.92 -5.82
C PRO A 368 21.76 -4.16 -6.65
N ALA A 369 21.83 -3.93 -7.96
CA ALA A 369 20.75 -4.29 -8.88
C ALA A 369 20.88 -5.76 -9.28
N LEU A 370 19.78 -6.50 -9.19
CA LEU A 370 19.74 -7.93 -9.51
C LEU A 370 19.10 -8.15 -10.89
N GLY A 371 19.86 -8.67 -11.84
CA GLY A 371 19.38 -9.03 -13.18
C GLY A 371 19.31 -10.55 -13.36
N ILE A 372 18.17 -11.05 -13.85
CA ILE A 372 17.98 -12.46 -14.20
C ILE A 372 17.83 -12.55 -15.73
N ASP A 373 18.74 -13.28 -16.38
CA ASP A 373 18.60 -13.65 -17.78
C ASP A 373 17.89 -15.02 -17.88
N LEU A 374 16.75 -15.04 -18.56
CA LEU A 374 15.91 -16.24 -18.76
C LEU A 374 16.13 -16.90 -20.13
N GLY A 375 17.20 -16.54 -20.85
CA GLY A 375 17.54 -17.14 -22.15
C GLY A 375 18.37 -18.41 -22.05
N THR A 376 17.76 -19.57 -22.33
CA THR A 376 18.38 -20.91 -22.53
C THR A 376 18.96 -21.59 -21.27
N THR A 377 19.28 -22.88 -21.40
CA THR A 377 19.42 -23.95 -20.39
C THR A 377 20.35 -23.72 -19.19
N ASN A 378 20.90 -22.52 -19.00
CA ASN A 378 21.63 -22.09 -17.81
C ASN A 378 21.27 -20.63 -17.47
N SER A 379 20.24 -20.42 -16.66
CA SER A 379 19.94 -19.09 -16.11
C SER A 379 21.08 -18.63 -15.19
N CYS A 380 21.62 -17.44 -15.43
CA CYS A 380 22.67 -16.86 -14.60
C CYS A 380 22.18 -15.59 -13.87
N LEU A 381 22.54 -15.48 -12.59
CA LEU A 381 22.29 -14.32 -11.74
C LEU A 381 23.45 -13.32 -11.87
N GLY A 382 23.17 -12.09 -12.27
CA GLY A 382 24.14 -11.00 -12.27
C GLY A 382 23.81 -9.98 -11.19
N VAL A 383 24.79 -9.62 -10.35
CA VAL A 383 24.67 -8.57 -9.34
C VAL A 383 25.48 -7.37 -9.82
N PHE A 384 24.84 -6.22 -10.06
CA PHE A 384 25.55 -5.00 -10.41
C PHE A 384 25.95 -4.24 -9.14
N GLN A 385 27.25 -4.22 -8.83
CA GLN A 385 27.81 -3.51 -7.68
C GLN A 385 29.15 -2.87 -8.08
N HIS A 386 29.53 -1.75 -7.47
CA HIS A 386 30.80 -1.04 -7.74
C HIS A 386 31.06 -0.65 -9.22
N GLY A 387 30.01 -0.48 -10.03
CA GLY A 387 30.14 -0.09 -11.45
C GLY A 387 30.51 -1.24 -12.40
N LYS A 388 30.42 -2.49 -11.94
CA LYS A 388 30.62 -3.71 -12.73
C LYS A 388 29.49 -4.71 -12.47
N VAL A 389 29.22 -5.58 -13.44
CA VAL A 389 28.36 -6.74 -13.24
C VAL A 389 29.23 -7.84 -12.64
N ASP A 390 29.07 -8.08 -11.33
CA ASP A 390 29.65 -9.22 -10.66
C ASP A 390 28.71 -10.42 -10.83
N ARG A 391 29.23 -11.49 -11.43
CA ARG A 391 28.59 -12.81 -11.34
C ARG A 391 29.09 -13.46 -10.06
N PRO A 392 28.26 -13.66 -9.03
CA PRO A 392 28.69 -14.47 -7.89
C PRO A 392 29.14 -15.84 -8.41
N PRO A 393 30.33 -16.36 -8.00
CA PRO A 393 30.69 -17.75 -8.22
C PRO A 393 29.62 -18.60 -7.56
N THR A 394 28.72 -19.11 -8.37
CA THR A 394 27.63 -19.97 -7.94
C THR A 394 28.19 -21.37 -7.71
N ARG A 395 27.51 -22.15 -6.87
CA ARG A 395 27.56 -23.62 -6.81
C ARG A 395 27.96 -24.28 -8.15
N ASN A 396 27.41 -23.80 -9.27
CA ASN A 396 27.70 -24.23 -10.64
C ASN A 396 29.20 -24.21 -11.01
N ALA A 397 30.00 -23.27 -10.49
CA ALA A 397 31.44 -23.19 -10.74
C ALA A 397 32.21 -24.30 -10.02
N LEU A 398 31.87 -24.59 -8.76
CA LEU A 398 32.49 -25.69 -8.01
C LEU A 398 31.99 -27.06 -8.52
N GLU A 399 30.71 -27.17 -8.87
CA GLU A 399 30.14 -28.37 -9.52
C GLU A 399 30.79 -28.62 -10.88
N GLY A 400 30.93 -27.58 -11.71
CA GLY A 400 31.61 -27.68 -13.00
C GLY A 400 33.08 -28.09 -12.86
N TYR A 401 33.77 -27.58 -11.84
CA TYR A 401 35.16 -27.96 -11.54
C TYR A 401 35.27 -29.41 -11.04
N CYS A 402 34.36 -29.87 -10.19
CA CYS A 402 34.30 -31.27 -9.78
C CYS A 402 34.03 -32.20 -10.97
N PHE A 403 33.14 -31.79 -11.88
CA PHE A 403 32.81 -32.55 -13.08
C PHE A 403 34.00 -32.63 -14.05
N SER A 404 34.72 -31.53 -14.28
CA SER A 404 35.88 -31.53 -15.18
C SER A 404 37.02 -32.41 -14.64
N ILE A 405 37.27 -32.40 -13.32
CA ILE A 405 38.24 -33.31 -12.70
C ILE A 405 37.80 -34.76 -12.86
N LYS A 406 36.52 -35.07 -12.61
CA LYS A 406 36.00 -36.43 -12.77
C LYS A 406 36.16 -36.93 -14.21
N GLN A 407 35.87 -36.08 -15.19
CA GLN A 407 36.09 -36.38 -16.60
C GLN A 407 37.58 -36.61 -16.92
N ALA A 408 38.49 -35.81 -16.36
CA ALA A 408 39.92 -35.98 -16.54
C ALA A 408 40.46 -37.27 -15.90
N LEU A 409 39.87 -37.74 -14.80
CA LEU A 409 40.18 -39.04 -14.20
C LEU A 409 39.74 -40.21 -15.10
N ASP A 410 38.63 -40.04 -15.81
CA ASP A 410 38.03 -41.07 -16.68
C ASP A 410 38.55 -41.03 -18.13
N ASP A 411 39.39 -40.05 -18.48
CA ASP A 411 40.04 -39.95 -19.80
C ASP A 411 41.06 -41.09 -19.99
N ASP A 412 40.86 -41.90 -21.03
CA ASP A 412 41.70 -43.05 -21.40
C ASP A 412 43.20 -42.71 -21.53
N LYS A 413 43.57 -41.45 -21.78
CA LYS A 413 44.98 -41.00 -21.87
C LYS A 413 45.64 -40.75 -20.51
N LEU A 414 44.84 -40.45 -19.50
CA LEU A 414 45.28 -40.12 -18.14
C LEU A 414 45.00 -41.26 -17.16
N LYS A 415 44.06 -42.15 -17.52
CA LYS A 415 43.52 -43.16 -16.63
C LYS A 415 44.58 -44.13 -16.11
N ASP A 416 45.48 -44.53 -17.00
CA ASP A 416 46.57 -45.49 -16.74
C ASP A 416 47.82 -44.84 -16.12
N LYS A 417 47.87 -43.51 -16.04
CA LYS A 417 49.03 -42.75 -15.53
C LYS A 417 48.83 -42.23 -14.11
N ILE A 418 47.60 -42.20 -13.62
CA ILE A 418 47.27 -41.85 -12.24
C ILE A 418 47.19 -43.14 -11.45
N ASP A 419 47.94 -43.22 -10.35
CA ASP A 419 47.91 -44.42 -9.51
C ASP A 419 46.52 -44.63 -8.87
N ALA A 420 46.20 -45.88 -8.54
CA ALA A 420 44.88 -46.22 -8.00
C ALA A 420 44.59 -45.55 -6.64
N SER A 421 45.62 -45.20 -5.88
CA SER A 421 45.50 -44.57 -4.56
C SER A 421 45.16 -43.08 -4.67
N ASP A 422 45.82 -42.37 -5.57
CA ASP A 422 45.61 -40.97 -5.89
C ASP A 422 44.23 -40.77 -6.56
N ARG A 423 43.85 -41.69 -7.46
CA ARG A 423 42.49 -41.71 -8.04
C ARG A 423 41.43 -41.84 -6.95
N ALA A 424 41.57 -42.82 -6.04
CA ALA A 424 40.62 -43.01 -4.95
C ALA A 424 40.54 -41.78 -4.04
N THR A 425 41.68 -41.13 -3.77
CA THR A 425 41.78 -39.92 -2.96
C THR A 425 41.04 -38.73 -3.60
N ILE A 426 41.22 -38.50 -4.90
CA ILE A 426 40.53 -37.41 -5.61
C ILE A 426 39.03 -37.69 -5.71
N THR A 427 38.63 -38.93 -6.03
CA THR A 427 37.21 -39.31 -6.11
C THR A 427 36.51 -39.12 -4.76
N ALA A 428 37.12 -39.56 -3.65
CA ALA A 428 36.56 -39.37 -2.31
C ALA A 428 36.39 -37.88 -1.95
N LYS A 429 37.35 -37.03 -2.34
CA LYS A 429 37.24 -35.59 -2.09
C LYS A 429 36.14 -34.92 -2.94
N ILE A 430 35.95 -35.35 -4.19
CA ILE A 430 34.85 -34.87 -5.03
C ILE A 430 33.50 -35.25 -4.43
N GLU A 431 33.34 -36.49 -3.94
CA GLU A 431 32.11 -36.93 -3.28
C GLU A 431 31.83 -36.16 -1.98
N GLU A 432 32.87 -35.87 -1.18
CA GLU A 432 32.77 -35.01 0.00
C GLU A 432 32.26 -33.61 -0.36
N MET A 433 32.80 -33.03 -1.44
CA MET A 433 32.40 -31.71 -1.92
C MET A 433 30.99 -31.68 -2.48
N GLN A 434 30.59 -32.71 -3.23
CA GLN A 434 29.21 -32.85 -3.71
C GLN A 434 28.22 -32.92 -2.54
N LYS A 435 28.51 -33.74 -1.53
CA LYS A 435 27.69 -33.84 -0.32
C LYS A 435 27.64 -32.54 0.47
N TRP A 436 28.77 -31.81 0.54
CA TRP A 436 28.81 -30.49 1.16
C TRP A 436 27.95 -29.49 0.40
N MET A 437 28.02 -29.45 -0.93
CA MET A 437 27.21 -28.55 -1.78
C MET A 437 25.71 -28.84 -1.68
N ASP A 438 25.32 -30.11 -1.53
CA ASP A 438 23.91 -30.49 -1.35
C ASP A 438 23.34 -30.04 0.01
N THR A 439 24.18 -30.00 1.05
CA THR A 439 23.77 -29.61 2.40
C THR A 439 23.90 -28.09 2.64
N ASN A 440 24.73 -27.41 1.85
CA ASN A 440 25.09 -26.00 2.04
C ASN A 440 24.77 -25.18 0.77
N SER A 441 23.54 -25.33 0.27
CA SER A 441 23.08 -24.74 -1.00
C SER A 441 22.98 -23.20 -0.99
N LEU A 442 23.00 -22.57 0.19
CA LEU A 442 22.89 -21.12 0.40
C LEU A 442 24.18 -20.51 1.01
N SER A 443 25.31 -21.21 0.96
CA SER A 443 26.59 -20.74 1.51
C SER A 443 27.12 -19.48 0.82
N GLU A 444 27.97 -18.73 1.53
CA GLU A 444 28.60 -17.51 1.01
C GLU A 444 29.72 -17.82 -0.01
N LYS A 445 30.03 -16.85 -0.88
CA LYS A 445 31.02 -16.98 -1.96
C LYS A 445 32.39 -17.45 -1.45
N GLU A 446 32.82 -16.92 -0.31
CA GLU A 446 34.09 -17.19 0.34
C GLU A 446 34.21 -18.67 0.73
N GLU A 447 33.10 -19.31 1.10
CA GLU A 447 33.07 -20.73 1.47
C GLU A 447 33.22 -21.63 0.24
N PHE A 448 32.54 -21.30 -0.86
CA PHE A 448 32.70 -22.03 -2.13
C PHE A 448 34.12 -21.89 -2.69
N GLU A 449 34.73 -20.70 -2.59
CA GLU A 449 36.13 -20.49 -2.99
C GLU A 449 37.10 -21.27 -2.08
N HIS A 450 36.84 -21.29 -0.77
CA HIS A 450 37.65 -22.08 0.17
C HIS A 450 37.60 -23.57 -0.19
N LYS A 451 36.41 -24.12 -0.44
CA LYS A 451 36.23 -25.51 -0.85
C LYS A 451 36.93 -25.80 -2.18
N ARG A 452 36.85 -24.91 -3.16
CA ARG A 452 37.59 -25.05 -4.43
C ARG A 452 39.11 -25.15 -4.20
N ARG A 453 39.67 -24.29 -3.35
CA ARG A 453 41.10 -24.30 -3.01
C ARG A 453 41.52 -25.58 -2.27
N GLU A 454 40.64 -26.18 -1.46
CA GLU A 454 40.89 -27.48 -0.84
C GLU A 454 41.04 -28.59 -1.89
N LEU A 455 40.26 -28.55 -2.97
CA LEU A 455 40.35 -29.54 -4.06
C LEU A 455 41.63 -29.35 -4.87
N GLU A 456 41.95 -28.10 -5.22
CA GLU A 456 43.14 -27.74 -5.99
C GLU A 456 44.43 -28.19 -5.29
N LYS A 457 44.50 -28.07 -3.96
CA LYS A 457 45.66 -28.52 -3.17
C LYS A 457 45.92 -30.02 -3.27
N ILE A 458 44.89 -30.82 -3.51
CA ILE A 458 45.00 -32.28 -3.66
C ILE A 458 45.24 -32.63 -5.13
N PHE A 459 44.49 -32.01 -6.04
CA PHE A 459 44.52 -32.33 -7.46
C PHE A 459 45.80 -31.85 -8.18
N ASN A 460 46.26 -30.62 -7.91
CA ASN A 460 47.39 -30.01 -8.64
C ASN A 460 48.73 -30.77 -8.47
N PRO A 461 49.10 -31.26 -7.28
CA PRO A 461 50.32 -32.06 -7.11
C PRO A 461 50.27 -33.40 -7.87
N ILE A 462 49.10 -34.04 -7.92
CA ILE A 462 48.90 -35.33 -8.57
C ILE A 462 49.01 -35.17 -10.09
N ILE A 463 48.30 -34.19 -10.66
CA ILE A 463 48.35 -33.95 -12.11
C ILE A 463 49.74 -33.49 -12.55
N SER A 464 50.43 -32.67 -11.75
CA SER A 464 51.79 -32.20 -12.05
C SER A 464 52.81 -33.34 -12.13
N LYS A 465 52.70 -34.35 -11.25
CA LYS A 465 53.53 -35.57 -11.32
C LYS A 465 53.29 -36.38 -12.59
N VAL A 466 52.02 -36.50 -12.99
CA VAL A 466 51.62 -37.23 -14.21
C VAL A 466 52.16 -36.56 -15.48
N TYR A 467 52.14 -35.23 -15.55
CA TYR A 467 52.69 -34.48 -16.68
C TYR A 467 54.23 -34.45 -16.69
N GLN A 468 54.90 -34.38 -15.52
CA GLN A 468 56.36 -34.46 -15.43
C GLN A 468 56.91 -35.85 -15.80
N GLY A 469 56.17 -36.93 -15.52
CA GLY A 469 56.54 -38.29 -15.92
C GLY A 469 56.32 -38.61 -17.41
N ALA A 470 55.54 -37.79 -18.13
CA ALA A 470 55.13 -38.05 -19.52
C ALA A 470 55.94 -37.30 -20.59
N GLY A 471 56.99 -36.55 -20.21
CA GLY A 471 57.93 -35.94 -21.17
C GLY A 471 57.34 -34.85 -22.08
N GLY A 472 56.26 -34.19 -21.67
CA GLY A 472 55.64 -33.08 -22.40
C GLY A 472 55.59 -31.81 -21.55
N ALA A 473 55.91 -30.65 -22.14
CA ALA A 473 55.71 -29.36 -21.49
C ALA A 473 54.24 -29.21 -21.06
N PRO A 474 53.94 -28.53 -19.93
CA PRO A 474 52.57 -28.32 -19.50
C PRO A 474 51.88 -27.41 -20.51
N THR A 475 51.16 -28.00 -21.47
CA THR A 475 50.12 -27.28 -22.18
C THR A 475 49.06 -26.97 -21.14
N TYR A 476 49.01 -25.71 -20.71
CA TYR A 476 47.81 -25.15 -20.09
C TYR A 476 46.60 -25.68 -20.86
N VAL A 477 45.69 -26.37 -20.17
CA VAL A 477 44.37 -26.64 -20.74
C VAL A 477 43.67 -25.29 -20.81
N GLU A 478 43.89 -24.60 -21.93
CA GLU A 478 43.27 -23.34 -22.26
C GLU A 478 41.75 -23.62 -22.32
N GLY A 479 41.03 -23.15 -21.29
CA GLY A 479 39.59 -23.35 -21.14
C GLY A 479 39.10 -23.82 -19.77
N CYS A 480 39.97 -24.18 -18.81
CA CYS A 480 39.51 -24.73 -17.52
C CYS A 480 39.72 -23.84 -16.27
N PHE A 481 40.21 -22.60 -16.43
CA PHE A 481 40.31 -21.63 -15.33
C PHE A 481 39.91 -20.22 -15.81
N PRO A 482 38.96 -19.53 -15.15
CA PRO A 482 38.83 -18.08 -15.32
C PRO A 482 40.08 -17.43 -14.72
N GLY A 483 40.98 -16.98 -15.59
CA GLY A 483 42.21 -16.30 -15.20
C GLY A 483 41.91 -14.98 -14.48
N ALA A 484 42.71 -14.74 -13.43
CA ALA A 484 42.88 -13.47 -12.76
C ALA A 484 43.26 -12.35 -13.76
N GLY A 485 42.88 -11.12 -13.43
CA GLY A 485 42.98 -9.94 -14.29
C GLY A 485 44.37 -9.65 -14.85
N GLY A 486 44.38 -9.15 -16.09
CA GLY A 486 45.49 -8.44 -16.70
C GLY A 486 45.16 -6.95 -16.80
N GLN A 487 46.08 -6.12 -16.31
CA GLN A 487 46.10 -4.67 -16.49
C GLN A 487 46.25 -4.31 -17.97
N GLY A 488 45.47 -3.33 -18.41
CA GLY A 488 45.54 -2.66 -19.71
C GLY A 488 44.66 -1.44 -19.68
#